data_AF-R1ED83-F1
#
_entry.id   AF-R1ED83-F1
#
_cell.length_a   1.000
_cell.length_b   1.000
_cell.length_c   1.000
_cell.angle_alpha   90.00
_cell.angle_beta   90.00
_cell.angle_gamma   90.00
#
_symmetry.space_group_name_H-M   'P 1'
#
loop_
_entity.id
_entity.type
_entity.pdbx_description
1 polymer ?
#
loop_
_entity_poly.entity_id
_entity_poly.type
_entity_poly.pdbx_seq_one_letter_code
_entity_poly.pdbx_strand_id
1 'polypeptide(L)'
;MSFDQDEAYTEAMGAEYTICDEVPGIWSYGYQMGPSAYQHAMERSPRLRGSNIKSSNSIFSDHISSLRDCIWNKWQQIGEKQPADIRLYKLQQSVSVMFSMFNGLTRPLAMSWYTPTKWYNYISDLTTWQLNPTREMYARLHPRYRPSALQITESYPAFIDWSPFPALRDKLILTHAANPLIDEILLDMANSYVVETDLSLLLRTARRPTPGYVHVWDIIQAMSDDDASGPPSDDSTTTLPAPSAAAIFQSPARARLVFRLLRMDDGAAVYKLDPAVFAKHPELYSPELADVVAAGAPLASSPPPLVASPQAQPVRVPIPHPVRLDRETLKVYRHFADWSLNAICDARW
;
A
#
# COMPACT_ATOMS: atom_id res chain seq x y z
N MET A 1 -34.45 -42.39 -13.22
CA MET A 1 -34.37 -40.96 -13.62
C MET A 1 -33.79 -40.22 -12.45
N SER A 2 -32.48 -39.99 -12.48
CA SER A 2 -31.72 -39.34 -11.41
C SER A 2 -30.42 -38.90 -12.04
N PHE A 3 -30.38 -37.66 -12.52
CA PHE A 3 -29.20 -36.84 -12.82
C PHE A 3 -29.75 -35.39 -12.97
N ASP A 4 -28.92 -34.40 -12.63
CA ASP A 4 -29.17 -32.93 -12.74
C ASP A 4 -29.49 -32.16 -11.46
N GLN A 5 -28.84 -32.48 -10.32
CA GLN A 5 -28.72 -31.53 -9.21
C GLN A 5 -27.29 -31.30 -8.67
N ASP A 6 -26.27 -32.01 -9.17
CA ASP A 6 -24.88 -31.85 -8.71
C ASP A 6 -24.03 -30.86 -9.53
N GLU A 7 -24.49 -30.39 -10.70
CA GLU A 7 -23.72 -29.43 -11.52
C GLU A 7 -23.84 -27.97 -11.05
N ALA A 8 -24.95 -27.59 -10.41
CA ALA A 8 -25.18 -26.20 -10.02
C ALA A 8 -24.51 -25.76 -8.70
N TYR A 9 -24.02 -26.71 -7.88
CA TYR A 9 -23.33 -26.40 -6.62
C TYR A 9 -21.83 -26.22 -6.75
N THR A 10 -21.25 -26.56 -7.91
CA THR A 10 -19.81 -26.45 -8.16
C THR A 10 -19.43 -25.10 -8.81
N GLU A 11 -20.41 -24.37 -9.35
CA GLU A 11 -20.19 -23.12 -10.09
C GLU A 11 -20.16 -21.85 -9.20
N ALA A 12 -20.64 -21.94 -7.95
CA ALA A 12 -20.68 -20.81 -7.01
C ALA A 12 -19.44 -20.68 -6.09
N MET A 13 -18.49 -21.63 -6.17
CA MET A 13 -17.20 -21.58 -5.47
C MET A 13 -16.02 -21.25 -6.40
N GLY A 14 -16.29 -20.88 -7.64
CA GLY A 14 -15.30 -20.60 -8.69
C GLY A 14 -14.99 -19.12 -8.92
N ALA A 15 -14.95 -18.29 -7.87
CA ALA A 15 -14.19 -17.04 -7.97
C ALA A 15 -12.71 -17.44 -7.88
N GLU A 16 -12.15 -17.78 -9.05
CA GLU A 16 -10.73 -18.04 -9.26
C GLU A 16 -9.89 -17.02 -8.47
N TYR A 17 -9.25 -17.49 -7.39
CA TYR A 17 -8.01 -16.91 -6.94
C TYR A 17 -7.08 -16.96 -8.15
N THR A 18 -6.90 -15.84 -8.82
CA THR A 18 -6.00 -15.77 -9.97
C THR A 18 -4.58 -15.81 -9.42
N ILE A 19 -4.13 -17.03 -9.10
CA ILE A 19 -2.72 -17.38 -9.00
C ILE A 19 -2.04 -16.68 -10.18
N CYS A 20 -1.01 -15.91 -9.86
CA CYS A 20 -0.34 -15.07 -10.82
C CYS A 20 0.26 -15.95 -11.94
N ASP A 21 -0.47 -16.25 -13.04
CA ASP A 21 -0.12 -17.13 -14.18
C ASP A 21 1.33 -17.56 -14.08
N GLU A 22 1.53 -18.64 -13.33
CA GLU A 22 2.85 -19.01 -12.86
C GLU A 22 3.71 -19.24 -14.10
N VAL A 23 4.92 -18.67 -14.14
CA VAL A 23 5.94 -19.28 -15.00
C VAL A 23 6.17 -20.67 -14.42
N PRO A 24 5.72 -21.76 -15.08
CA PRO A 24 5.63 -23.06 -14.43
C PRO A 24 7.02 -23.50 -13.94
N GLY A 25 7.15 -23.78 -12.65
CA GLY A 25 8.39 -24.31 -12.05
C GLY A 25 9.35 -23.29 -11.44
N ILE A 26 9.16 -21.97 -11.60
CA ILE A 26 10.07 -20.96 -10.99
C ILE A 26 9.62 -20.54 -9.59
N TRP A 27 8.31 -20.31 -9.41
CA TRP A 27 7.74 -19.79 -8.16
C TRP A 27 6.80 -20.80 -7.46
N SER A 28 6.75 -22.03 -7.95
CA SER A 28 5.75 -23.05 -7.58
C SER A 28 6.16 -23.95 -6.41
N TYR A 29 7.39 -23.85 -5.91
CA TYR A 29 7.86 -24.68 -4.79
C TYR A 29 7.60 -23.94 -3.48
N GLY A 30 6.52 -24.28 -2.78
CA GLY A 30 6.15 -23.71 -1.47
C GLY A 30 7.18 -23.89 -0.33
N TYR A 31 8.37 -24.43 -0.62
CA TYR A 31 9.49 -24.58 0.32
C TYR A 31 10.67 -23.64 0.01
N GLN A 32 10.67 -22.94 -1.14
CA GLN A 32 11.75 -22.01 -1.49
C GLN A 32 11.34 -20.59 -1.15
N MET A 33 11.74 -20.15 0.04
CA MET A 33 11.48 -18.80 0.55
C MET A 33 12.79 -18.05 0.82
N GLY A 34 12.68 -16.75 1.03
CA GLY A 34 13.81 -15.90 1.38
C GLY A 34 14.63 -15.38 0.18
N PRO A 35 15.67 -14.59 0.46
CA PRO A 35 16.35 -13.77 -0.55
C PRO A 35 17.19 -14.60 -1.53
N SER A 36 17.82 -15.68 -1.07
CA SER A 36 18.61 -16.58 -1.93
C SER A 36 17.75 -17.29 -2.98
N ALA A 37 16.58 -17.79 -2.58
CA ALA A 37 15.61 -18.38 -3.50
C ALA A 37 15.10 -17.35 -4.51
N TYR A 38 14.79 -16.13 -4.03
CA TYR A 38 14.35 -15.04 -4.90
C TYR A 38 15.40 -14.67 -5.93
N GLN A 39 16.66 -14.53 -5.52
CA GLN A 39 17.77 -14.25 -6.44
C GLN A 39 17.90 -15.34 -7.51
N HIS A 40 17.91 -16.61 -7.09
CA HIS A 40 18.02 -17.76 -7.99
C HIS A 40 16.88 -17.82 -9.01
N ALA A 41 15.66 -17.51 -8.58
CA ALA A 41 14.48 -17.41 -9.43
C ALA A 41 14.60 -16.22 -10.41
N MET A 42 14.96 -15.03 -9.92
CA MET A 42 15.16 -13.84 -10.75
C MET A 42 16.25 -14.02 -11.81
N GLU A 43 17.30 -14.81 -11.56
CA GLU A 43 18.29 -15.13 -12.58
C GLU A 43 17.68 -15.84 -13.80
N ARG A 44 16.68 -16.70 -13.55
CA ARG A 44 15.98 -17.55 -14.55
C ARG A 44 14.67 -16.95 -15.06
N SER A 45 14.16 -15.90 -14.41
CA SER A 45 12.91 -15.26 -14.79
C SER A 45 12.92 -14.77 -16.24
N PRO A 46 11.81 -14.99 -16.97
CA PRO A 46 11.68 -14.48 -18.32
C PRO A 46 11.65 -12.95 -18.31
N ARG A 47 12.11 -12.37 -19.41
CA ARG A 47 11.94 -10.94 -19.66
C ARG A 47 10.56 -10.67 -20.24
N LEU A 48 9.94 -9.57 -19.82
CA LEU A 48 8.72 -9.08 -20.44
C LEU A 48 8.99 -8.81 -21.93
N ARG A 49 8.15 -9.36 -22.81
CA ARG A 49 8.36 -9.31 -24.27
C ARG A 49 8.57 -7.87 -24.75
N GLY A 50 9.72 -7.62 -25.39
CA GLY A 50 10.08 -6.29 -25.90
C GLY A 50 10.66 -5.33 -24.86
N SER A 51 11.13 -5.86 -23.72
CA SER A 51 11.85 -5.09 -22.69
C SER A 51 13.01 -5.90 -22.11
N ASN A 52 13.91 -5.22 -21.39
CA ASN A 52 14.96 -5.87 -20.60
C ASN A 52 14.52 -6.21 -19.16
N ILE A 53 13.25 -5.97 -18.83
CA ILE A 53 12.70 -6.09 -17.49
C ILE A 53 12.31 -7.53 -17.24
N LYS A 54 12.78 -8.10 -16.13
CA LYS A 54 12.43 -9.45 -15.71
C LYS A 54 11.15 -9.43 -14.90
N SER A 55 10.29 -10.42 -15.12
CA SER A 55 9.12 -10.60 -14.25
C SER A 55 9.54 -11.24 -12.93
N SER A 56 9.07 -10.68 -11.83
CA SER A 56 9.23 -11.20 -10.48
C SER A 56 7.95 -11.93 -10.02
N ASN A 57 7.97 -12.43 -8.78
CA ASN A 57 6.80 -12.94 -8.07
C ASN A 57 5.87 -11.83 -7.54
N SER A 58 6.13 -10.55 -7.87
CA SER A 58 5.38 -9.41 -7.36
C SER A 58 5.02 -8.46 -8.51
N ILE A 59 3.71 -8.33 -8.78
CA ILE A 59 3.17 -7.43 -9.80
C ILE A 59 3.55 -5.98 -9.44
N PHE A 60 3.46 -5.62 -8.16
CA PHE A 60 3.91 -4.32 -7.69
C PHE A 60 5.40 -4.08 -7.99
N SER A 61 6.25 -5.06 -7.71
CA SER A 61 7.69 -4.94 -7.90
C SER A 61 8.06 -4.79 -9.38
N ASP A 62 7.33 -5.46 -10.28
CA ASP A 62 7.51 -5.32 -11.72
C ASP A 62 7.19 -3.89 -12.19
N HIS A 63 6.08 -3.31 -11.71
CA HIS A 63 5.74 -1.90 -11.96
C HIS A 63 6.77 -0.94 -11.37
N ILE A 64 7.13 -1.11 -10.10
CA ILE A 64 8.09 -0.25 -9.38
C ILE A 64 9.43 -0.23 -10.10
N SER A 65 9.96 -1.41 -10.45
CA SER A 65 11.25 -1.53 -11.15
C SER A 65 11.20 -0.87 -12.53
N SER A 66 10.09 -1.06 -13.25
CA SER A 66 9.89 -0.43 -14.57
C SER A 66 9.82 1.09 -14.51
N LEU A 67 9.13 1.64 -13.52
CA LEU A 67 9.05 3.08 -13.29
C LEU A 67 10.44 3.65 -12.94
N ARG A 68 11.17 2.98 -12.04
CA ARG A 68 12.56 3.35 -11.67
C ARG A 68 13.46 3.39 -12.90
N ASP A 69 13.43 2.36 -13.74
CA ASP A 69 14.21 2.31 -14.98
C ASP A 69 13.84 3.45 -15.94
N CYS A 70 12.54 3.71 -16.15
CA CYS A 70 12.09 4.77 -17.05
C CYS A 70 12.54 6.15 -16.56
N ILE A 71 12.37 6.43 -15.26
CA ILE A 71 12.79 7.68 -14.62
C ILE A 71 14.31 7.83 -14.74
N TRP A 72 15.06 6.82 -14.34
CA TRP A 72 16.52 6.90 -14.28
C TRP A 72 17.13 7.07 -15.67
N ASN A 73 16.68 6.29 -16.65
CA ASN A 73 17.19 6.38 -18.02
C ASN A 73 16.99 7.78 -18.61
N LYS A 74 15.84 8.42 -18.35
CA LYS A 74 15.58 9.78 -18.80
C LYS A 74 16.37 10.80 -17.97
N TRP A 75 16.44 10.61 -16.66
CA TRP A 75 17.19 11.47 -15.74
C TRP A 75 18.65 11.60 -16.14
N GLN A 76 19.30 10.50 -16.51
CA GLN A 76 20.70 10.48 -16.96
C GLN A 76 20.94 11.26 -18.27
N GLN A 77 19.91 11.47 -19.08
CA GLN A 77 20.00 12.25 -20.32
C GLN A 77 19.83 13.75 -20.06
N ILE A 78 19.16 14.12 -18.97
CA ILE A 78 18.98 15.50 -18.54
C ILE A 78 20.26 15.91 -17.82
N GLY A 79 21.23 16.40 -18.59
CA GLY A 79 22.55 16.78 -18.07
C GLY A 79 22.52 17.76 -16.89
N GLU A 80 23.65 17.89 -16.20
CA GLU A 80 23.79 18.63 -14.93
C GLU A 80 23.78 20.15 -15.11
N LYS A 81 22.63 20.72 -15.49
CA LYS A 81 22.49 22.16 -15.76
C LYS A 81 22.15 22.99 -14.52
N GLN A 82 21.83 22.36 -13.39
CA GLN A 82 21.30 23.03 -12.20
C GLN A 82 22.06 22.63 -10.93
N PRO A 83 22.01 23.48 -9.88
CA PRO A 83 22.49 23.13 -8.55
C PRO A 83 21.94 21.78 -8.06
N ALA A 84 22.76 21.04 -7.32
CA ALA A 84 22.47 19.67 -6.93
C ALA A 84 21.15 19.56 -6.13
N ASP A 85 20.88 20.48 -5.23
CA ASP A 85 19.66 20.55 -4.41
C ASP A 85 18.39 20.71 -5.26
N ILE A 86 18.40 21.64 -6.22
CA ILE A 86 17.28 21.85 -7.16
C ILE A 86 17.08 20.60 -8.02
N ARG A 87 18.19 19.98 -8.47
CA ARG A 87 18.16 18.73 -9.22
C ARG A 87 17.47 17.62 -8.42
N LEU A 88 17.88 17.41 -7.17
CA LEU A 88 17.31 16.37 -6.32
C LEU A 88 15.82 16.58 -6.04
N TYR A 89 15.40 17.83 -5.84
CA TYR A 89 13.98 18.17 -5.69
C TYR A 89 13.18 17.83 -6.95
N LYS A 90 13.70 18.17 -8.14
CA LYS A 90 13.07 17.83 -9.42
C LYS A 90 12.96 16.32 -9.65
N LEU A 91 14.00 15.55 -9.31
CA LEU A 91 13.94 14.09 -9.38
C LEU A 91 12.84 13.53 -8.49
N GLN A 92 12.72 14.03 -7.26
CA GLN A 92 11.66 13.61 -6.34
C GLN A 92 10.27 13.96 -6.87
N GLN A 93 10.09 15.15 -7.45
CA GLN A 93 8.82 15.52 -8.09
C GLN A 93 8.50 14.58 -9.25
N SER A 94 9.47 14.28 -10.13
CA SER A 94 9.27 13.33 -11.23
C SER A 94 8.88 11.94 -10.72
N VAL A 95 9.54 11.44 -9.68
CA VAL A 95 9.18 10.19 -9.01
C VAL A 95 7.73 10.24 -8.49
N SER A 96 7.34 11.31 -7.80
CA SER A 96 6.00 11.49 -7.25
C SER A 96 4.92 11.47 -8.34
N VAL A 97 5.13 12.20 -9.44
CA VAL A 97 4.17 12.26 -10.56
C VAL A 97 4.09 10.89 -11.26
N MET A 98 5.20 10.19 -11.45
CA MET A 98 5.22 8.84 -12.03
C MET A 98 4.48 7.80 -11.18
N PHE A 99 4.66 7.82 -9.85
CA PHE A 99 3.91 6.91 -8.97
C PHE A 99 2.43 7.29 -8.85
N SER A 100 2.10 8.57 -8.95
CA SER A 100 0.70 9.03 -9.03
C SER A 100 0.03 8.51 -10.29
N MET A 101 0.71 8.58 -11.44
CA MET A 101 0.24 7.99 -12.70
C MET A 101 0.07 6.47 -12.58
N PHE A 102 1.04 5.75 -12.00
CA PHE A 102 0.90 4.31 -11.76
C PHE A 102 -0.38 3.98 -10.99
N ASN A 103 -0.61 4.63 -9.84
CA ASN A 103 -1.80 4.39 -9.04
C ASN A 103 -3.08 4.71 -9.82
N GLY A 104 -3.14 5.88 -10.46
CA GLY A 104 -4.32 6.30 -11.22
C GLY A 104 -4.63 5.41 -12.43
N LEU A 105 -3.61 4.84 -13.07
CA LEU A 105 -3.76 4.02 -14.26
C LEU A 105 -4.11 2.56 -13.93
N THR A 106 -3.43 1.96 -12.95
CA THR A 106 -3.48 0.50 -12.73
C THR A 106 -4.33 0.09 -11.52
N ARG A 107 -4.63 1.04 -10.62
CA ARG A 107 -5.35 0.80 -9.35
C ARG A 107 -6.04 2.08 -8.85
N PRO A 108 -6.97 2.67 -9.63
CA PRO A 108 -7.54 3.98 -9.35
C PRO A 108 -8.22 4.08 -7.98
N LEU A 109 -8.85 3.00 -7.47
CA LEU A 109 -9.43 3.00 -6.13
C LEU A 109 -8.39 3.22 -5.01
N ALA A 110 -7.12 2.85 -5.22
CA ALA A 110 -6.07 3.12 -4.25
C ALA A 110 -5.75 4.63 -4.12
N MET A 111 -6.18 5.48 -5.06
CA MET A 111 -5.97 6.93 -5.00
C MET A 111 -6.74 7.59 -3.86
N SER A 112 -7.89 7.02 -3.46
CA SER A 112 -8.66 7.51 -2.31
C SER A 112 -7.88 7.36 -0.99
N TRP A 113 -6.96 6.40 -0.93
CA TRP A 113 -6.01 6.27 0.17
C TRP A 113 -4.72 7.05 -0.07
N TYR A 114 -4.11 6.90 -1.23
CA TYR A 114 -2.79 7.44 -1.55
C TYR A 114 -2.73 8.97 -1.43
N THR A 115 -3.80 9.66 -1.82
CA THR A 115 -3.82 11.13 -1.84
C THR A 115 -4.06 11.76 -0.47
N PRO A 116 -5.10 11.39 0.33
CA PRO A 116 -5.37 12.08 1.59
C PRO A 116 -4.34 11.73 2.66
N THR A 117 -3.82 10.50 2.65
CA THR A 117 -2.78 10.05 3.59
C THR A 117 -1.39 10.60 3.27
N LYS A 118 -1.25 11.34 2.16
CA LYS A 118 0.01 11.89 1.65
C LYS A 118 1.12 10.85 1.51
N TRP A 119 0.75 9.58 1.26
CA TRP A 119 1.70 8.48 1.20
C TRP A 119 2.76 8.65 0.10
N TYR A 120 2.41 9.40 -0.95
CA TYR A 120 3.31 9.78 -2.02
C TYR A 120 4.61 10.44 -1.54
N ASN A 121 4.60 11.18 -0.42
CA ASN A 121 5.82 11.81 0.10
C ASN A 121 6.87 10.75 0.47
N TYR A 122 6.46 9.73 1.24
CA TYR A 122 7.35 8.66 1.69
C TYR A 122 7.90 7.82 0.53
N ILE A 123 7.03 7.38 -0.38
CA ILE A 123 7.43 6.56 -1.52
C ILE A 123 8.32 7.35 -2.49
N SER A 124 8.07 8.66 -2.64
CA SER A 124 8.88 9.50 -3.49
C SER A 124 10.27 9.70 -2.89
N ASP A 125 10.40 10.08 -1.63
CA ASP A 125 11.72 10.23 -0.99
C ASP A 125 12.50 8.90 -0.99
N LEU A 126 11.84 7.79 -0.65
CA LEU A 126 12.43 6.45 -0.69
C LEU A 126 12.95 6.10 -2.09
N THR A 127 12.11 6.21 -3.11
CA THR A 127 12.51 5.81 -4.46
C THR A 127 13.57 6.75 -5.03
N THR A 128 13.49 8.04 -4.70
CA THR A 128 14.52 9.01 -5.12
C THR A 128 15.87 8.60 -4.52
N TRP A 129 15.94 8.23 -3.23
CA TRP A 129 17.15 7.70 -2.61
C TRP A 129 17.63 6.39 -3.26
N GLN A 130 16.73 5.48 -3.59
CA GLN A 130 17.10 4.22 -4.26
C GLN A 130 17.67 4.43 -5.66
N LEU A 131 17.22 5.48 -6.37
CA LEU A 131 17.75 5.86 -7.67
C LEU A 131 19.11 6.57 -7.56
N ASN A 132 19.29 7.43 -6.55
CA ASN A 132 20.51 8.20 -6.34
C ASN A 132 20.91 8.18 -4.85
N PRO A 133 21.61 7.14 -4.37
CA PRO A 133 21.87 6.96 -2.95
C PRO A 133 22.97 7.90 -2.43
N THR A 134 22.61 9.15 -2.14
CA THR A 134 23.51 10.12 -1.49
C THR A 134 23.19 10.31 -0.01
N ARG A 135 24.14 10.88 0.74
CA ARG A 135 23.96 11.17 2.18
C ARG A 135 22.81 12.17 2.40
N GLU A 136 22.69 13.17 1.53
CA GLU A 136 21.66 14.19 1.58
C GLU A 136 20.27 13.58 1.41
N MET A 137 20.14 12.61 0.50
CA MET A 137 18.88 11.94 0.22
C MET A 137 18.52 10.94 1.32
N TYR A 138 19.51 10.24 1.86
CA TYR A 138 19.32 9.39 3.03
C TYR A 138 18.83 10.20 4.24
N ALA A 139 19.38 11.41 4.46
CA ALA A 139 18.99 12.28 5.57
C ALA A 139 17.52 12.73 5.50
N ARG A 140 16.94 12.76 4.29
CA ARG A 140 15.54 13.10 4.05
C ARG A 140 14.57 11.94 4.32
N LEU A 141 15.08 10.70 4.33
CA LEU A 141 14.23 9.54 4.61
C LEU A 141 13.69 9.61 6.03
N HIS A 142 12.36 9.49 6.13
CA HIS A 142 11.70 9.27 7.40
C HIS A 142 12.31 8.04 8.10
N PRO A 143 12.53 8.05 9.45
CA PRO A 143 13.23 6.97 10.15
C PRO A 143 12.69 5.56 9.85
N ARG A 144 11.37 5.44 9.70
CA ARG A 144 10.67 4.19 9.35
C ARG A 144 11.00 3.62 7.96
N TYR A 145 11.49 4.45 7.04
CA TYR A 145 11.85 4.05 5.68
C TYR A 145 13.35 3.91 5.44
N ARG A 146 14.19 4.29 6.42
CA ARG A 146 15.63 4.09 6.29
C ARG A 146 15.93 2.60 6.07
N PRO A 147 16.78 2.26 5.09
CA PRO A 147 17.10 0.86 4.79
C PRO A 147 17.80 0.20 5.97
N SER A 148 17.48 -1.07 6.23
CA SER A 148 18.27 -1.95 7.08
C SER A 148 19.53 -2.41 6.34
N ALA A 149 20.47 -3.05 7.06
CA ALA A 149 21.62 -3.69 6.43
C ALA A 149 21.17 -4.79 5.44
N LEU A 150 20.15 -5.57 5.82
CA LEU A 150 19.60 -6.64 4.99
C LEU A 150 19.06 -6.11 3.65
N GLN A 151 18.34 -4.99 3.69
CA GLN A 151 17.83 -4.32 2.48
C GLN A 151 18.94 -3.84 1.54
N ILE A 152 20.15 -3.59 2.04
CA ILE A 152 21.29 -3.13 1.23
C ILE A 152 22.04 -4.33 0.64
N THR A 153 22.05 -5.48 1.31
CA THR A 153 22.88 -6.63 0.93
C THR A 153 22.14 -7.69 0.13
N GLU A 154 20.82 -7.79 0.27
CA GLU A 154 20.02 -8.86 -0.32
C GLU A 154 19.21 -8.42 -1.55
N SER A 155 18.85 -9.40 -2.39
CA SER A 155 17.88 -9.24 -3.47
C SER A 155 16.49 -9.68 -3.01
N TYR A 156 15.48 -8.84 -3.23
CA TYR A 156 14.11 -9.10 -2.81
C TYR A 156 13.09 -8.28 -3.63
N PRO A 157 11.78 -8.56 -3.53
CA PRO A 157 10.74 -7.77 -4.19
C PRO A 157 10.71 -6.32 -3.71
N ALA A 158 10.83 -5.38 -4.64
CA ALA A 158 10.85 -3.94 -4.36
C ALA A 158 9.60 -3.42 -3.60
N PHE A 159 8.47 -4.11 -3.69
CA PHE A 159 7.25 -3.74 -2.97
C PHE A 159 7.40 -3.85 -1.45
N ILE A 160 8.30 -4.72 -0.95
CA ILE A 160 8.57 -4.84 0.49
C ILE A 160 9.02 -3.50 1.08
N ASP A 161 9.77 -2.70 0.33
CA ASP A 161 10.27 -1.40 0.81
C ASP A 161 9.16 -0.40 1.12
N TRP A 162 7.94 -0.62 0.63
CA TRP A 162 6.79 0.27 0.88
C TRP A 162 6.20 0.09 2.28
N SER A 163 6.54 -1.00 2.98
CA SER A 163 6.20 -1.19 4.39
C SER A 163 7.01 -0.21 5.27
N PRO A 164 6.36 0.59 6.14
CA PRO A 164 7.06 1.55 7.00
C PRO A 164 7.67 0.91 8.26
N PHE A 165 7.71 -0.41 8.37
CA PHE A 165 8.13 -1.07 9.61
C PHE A 165 9.43 -1.85 9.37
N PRO A 166 10.61 -1.34 9.80
CA PRO A 166 11.90 -1.94 9.47
C PRO A 166 12.01 -3.43 9.86
N ALA A 167 11.67 -3.79 11.10
CA ALA A 167 11.72 -5.18 11.55
C ALA A 167 10.77 -6.10 10.73
N LEU A 168 9.63 -5.56 10.29
CA LEU A 168 8.69 -6.31 9.45
C LEU A 168 9.20 -6.47 8.02
N ARG A 169 9.86 -5.45 7.46
CA ARG A 169 10.54 -5.57 6.15
C ARG A 169 11.61 -6.65 6.19
N ASP A 170 12.44 -6.66 7.22
CA ASP A 170 13.50 -7.67 7.35
C ASP A 170 12.92 -9.07 7.45
N LYS A 171 11.82 -9.25 8.20
CA LYS A 171 11.09 -10.51 8.21
C LYS A 171 10.55 -10.92 6.86
N LEU A 172 9.85 -10.01 6.17
CA LEU A 172 9.32 -10.27 4.82
C LEU A 172 10.43 -10.68 3.84
N ILE A 173 11.60 -10.05 3.91
CA ILE A 173 12.75 -10.43 3.10
C ILE A 173 13.19 -11.84 3.43
N LEU A 174 13.43 -12.14 4.72
CA LEU A 174 13.94 -13.44 5.16
C LEU A 174 12.97 -14.59 4.92
N THR A 175 11.66 -14.39 5.12
CA THR A 175 10.67 -15.47 5.11
C THR A 175 9.78 -15.48 3.88
N HIS A 176 9.70 -14.41 3.09
CA HIS A 176 8.77 -14.31 1.96
C HIS A 176 9.31 -13.65 0.69
N ALA A 177 10.60 -13.32 0.57
CA ALA A 177 11.09 -12.66 -0.65
C ALA A 177 10.76 -13.45 -1.94
N ALA A 178 10.82 -14.78 -1.90
CA ALA A 178 10.45 -15.64 -3.03
C ALA A 178 8.98 -16.13 -3.01
N ASN A 179 8.15 -15.64 -2.09
CA ASN A 179 6.77 -16.09 -1.95
C ASN A 179 5.91 -15.59 -3.13
N PRO A 180 5.22 -16.46 -3.89
CA PRO A 180 4.29 -16.02 -4.94
C PRO A 180 3.13 -15.15 -4.43
N LEU A 181 2.81 -15.22 -3.14
CA LEU A 181 1.73 -14.45 -2.51
C LEU A 181 2.22 -13.17 -1.80
N ILE A 182 3.45 -12.71 -2.07
CA ILE A 182 4.05 -11.56 -1.38
C ILE A 182 3.20 -10.27 -1.51
N ASP A 183 2.56 -10.06 -2.67
CA ASP A 183 1.70 -8.90 -2.90
C ASP A 183 0.45 -8.94 -2.00
N GLU A 184 -0.16 -10.11 -1.83
CA GLU A 184 -1.33 -10.33 -0.97
C GLU A 184 -0.99 -10.07 0.49
N ILE A 185 0.15 -10.60 0.95
CA ILE A 185 0.64 -10.40 2.32
C ILE A 185 0.85 -8.90 2.60
N LEU A 186 1.52 -8.19 1.70
CA LEU A 186 1.76 -6.75 1.85
C LEU A 186 0.48 -5.93 1.79
N LEU A 187 -0.51 -6.34 0.99
CA LEU A 187 -1.81 -5.69 0.96
C LEU A 187 -2.63 -5.98 2.20
N ASP A 188 -2.63 -7.19 2.75
CA ASP A 188 -3.24 -7.49 4.04
C ASP A 188 -2.68 -6.59 5.14
N MET A 189 -1.36 -6.41 5.15
CA MET A 189 -0.69 -5.49 6.05
C MET A 189 -1.10 -4.03 5.83
N ALA A 190 -1.20 -3.57 4.58
CA ALA A 190 -1.64 -2.21 4.29
C ALA A 190 -3.11 -1.97 4.73
N ASN A 191 -3.97 -2.97 4.56
CA ASN A 191 -5.37 -2.94 5.03
C ASN A 191 -5.47 -2.98 6.56
N SER A 192 -4.44 -3.45 7.27
CA SER A 192 -4.39 -3.51 8.73
C SER A 192 -3.81 -2.25 9.39
N TYR A 193 -3.49 -1.21 8.61
CA TYR A 193 -3.04 0.06 9.16
C TYR A 193 -4.13 0.75 9.99
N VAL A 194 -3.78 1.09 11.22
CA VAL A 194 -4.65 1.71 12.21
C VAL A 194 -3.96 2.89 12.90
N VAL A 195 -4.73 3.76 13.54
CA VAL A 195 -4.23 4.80 14.45
C VAL A 195 -4.84 4.59 15.82
N GLU A 196 -3.99 4.50 16.84
CA GLU A 196 -4.43 4.44 18.25
C GLU A 196 -4.97 5.78 18.72
N THR A 197 -5.98 5.74 19.58
CA THR A 197 -6.62 6.92 20.15
C THR A 197 -7.38 6.57 21.43
N ASP A 198 -7.80 7.60 22.16
CA ASP A 198 -8.87 7.48 23.13
C ASP A 198 -10.23 7.54 22.39
N LEU A 199 -11.01 6.45 22.46
CA LEU A 199 -12.31 6.36 21.80
C LEU A 199 -13.35 7.34 22.39
N SER A 200 -13.15 7.86 23.60
CA SER A 200 -14.03 8.88 24.19
C SER A 200 -13.96 10.23 23.46
N LEU A 201 -12.87 10.49 22.73
CA LEU A 201 -12.75 11.65 21.83
C LEU A 201 -13.61 11.48 20.58
N LEU A 202 -13.93 10.24 20.21
CA LEU A 202 -14.65 9.90 18.98
C LEU A 202 -16.12 9.59 19.25
N LEU A 203 -16.45 8.97 20.38
CA LEU A 203 -17.77 8.44 20.69
C LEU A 203 -18.33 8.96 22.02
N ARG A 204 -19.55 9.50 22.00
CA ARG A 204 -20.27 9.89 23.23
C ARG A 204 -20.64 8.70 24.11
N THR A 205 -20.74 7.50 23.53
CA THR A 205 -21.01 6.26 24.27
C THR A 205 -19.84 5.86 25.17
N ALA A 206 -18.61 6.24 24.80
CA ALA A 206 -17.42 6.07 25.63
C ALA A 206 -17.32 7.22 26.63
N ARG A 207 -17.97 7.07 27.80
CA ARG A 207 -18.05 8.12 28.84
C ARG A 207 -16.76 8.35 29.63
N ARG A 208 -15.73 7.55 29.42
CA ARG A 208 -14.44 7.60 30.11
C ARG A 208 -13.32 7.36 29.10
N PRO A 209 -12.09 7.83 29.37
CA PRO A 209 -10.93 7.50 28.55
C PRO A 209 -10.85 6.00 28.28
N THR A 210 -10.94 5.63 27.01
CA THR A 210 -11.04 4.24 26.56
C THR A 210 -10.02 4.02 25.44
N PRO A 211 -8.87 3.39 25.75
CA PRO A 211 -7.87 3.10 24.72
C PRO A 211 -8.46 2.22 23.62
N GLY A 212 -8.20 2.60 22.37
CA GLY A 212 -8.61 1.85 21.21
C GLY A 212 -7.90 2.33 19.95
N TYR A 213 -8.33 1.82 18.81
CA TYR A 213 -7.74 2.17 17.52
C TYR A 213 -8.76 2.20 16.40
N VAL A 214 -8.46 2.94 15.35
CA VAL A 214 -9.33 3.14 14.18
C VAL A 214 -8.59 2.70 12.92
N HIS A 215 -9.23 1.88 12.09
CA HIS A 215 -8.68 1.51 10.78
C HIS A 215 -8.66 2.72 9.84
N VAL A 216 -7.49 2.96 9.27
CA VAL A 216 -7.27 4.07 8.34
C VAL A 216 -8.13 3.89 7.09
N TRP A 217 -8.16 2.67 6.56
CA TRP A 217 -8.89 2.36 5.33
C TRP A 217 -10.41 2.46 5.50
N ASP A 218 -10.97 2.04 6.64
CA ASP A 218 -12.40 2.18 6.92
C ASP A 218 -12.84 3.65 6.96
N ILE A 219 -12.02 4.54 7.52
CA ILE A 219 -12.28 5.98 7.51
C ILE A 219 -12.21 6.53 6.09
N ILE A 220 -11.21 6.12 5.29
CA ILE A 220 -11.07 6.57 3.90
C ILE A 220 -12.25 6.17 3.03
N GLN A 221 -12.75 4.93 3.18
CA GLN A 221 -13.96 4.50 2.52
C GLN A 221 -15.16 5.35 2.94
N ALA A 222 -15.32 5.58 4.25
CA ALA A 222 -16.40 6.41 4.76
C ALA A 222 -16.32 7.89 4.34
N MET A 223 -15.13 8.40 3.99
CA MET A 223 -14.95 9.76 3.45
C MET A 223 -15.35 9.89 1.97
N SER A 224 -15.53 8.77 1.26
CA SER A 224 -15.77 8.77 -0.18
C SER A 224 -17.18 9.27 -0.49
N ASP A 225 -17.29 10.23 -1.40
CA ASP A 225 -18.54 10.92 -1.73
C ASP A 225 -19.26 10.15 -2.86
N ASP A 226 -19.89 9.02 -2.56
CA ASP A 226 -20.73 8.34 -3.57
C ASP A 226 -22.04 9.09 -3.86
N ASP A 227 -22.39 10.12 -3.07
CA ASP A 227 -23.61 10.94 -3.24
C ASP A 227 -23.33 12.45 -3.35
N ALA A 228 -22.50 12.86 -4.31
CA ALA A 228 -22.37 14.26 -4.73
C ALA A 228 -23.62 14.82 -5.46
N SER A 229 -24.82 14.32 -5.12
CA SER A 229 -26.11 14.77 -5.66
C SER A 229 -27.07 15.31 -4.59
N GLY A 230 -26.69 15.29 -3.31
CA GLY A 230 -27.42 15.96 -2.25
C GLY A 230 -27.03 17.44 -2.09
N PRO A 231 -27.97 18.35 -1.79
CA PRO A 231 -27.60 19.71 -1.38
C PRO A 231 -26.69 19.65 -0.15
N PRO A 232 -25.74 20.59 0.03
CA PRO A 232 -24.89 20.64 1.21
C PRO A 232 -25.79 20.69 2.44
N SER A 233 -25.88 19.58 3.18
CA SER A 233 -26.67 19.53 4.40
C SER A 233 -26.05 20.49 5.41
N ASP A 234 -26.85 21.40 5.93
CA ASP A 234 -26.46 22.46 6.85
C ASP A 234 -25.59 21.91 8.01
N ASP A 235 -24.30 22.28 7.99
CA ASP A 235 -23.17 21.58 8.62
C ASP A 235 -23.00 21.93 10.12
N SER A 236 -24.06 22.41 10.78
CA SER A 236 -24.00 22.89 12.17
C SER A 236 -24.06 21.78 13.24
N THR A 237 -24.34 20.53 12.85
CA THR A 237 -24.48 19.38 13.79
C THR A 237 -23.41 18.30 13.63
N THR A 238 -22.51 18.45 12.66
CA THR A 238 -21.41 17.51 12.41
C THR A 238 -20.26 17.78 13.38
N THR A 239 -20.34 17.27 14.60
CA THR A 239 -19.27 17.38 15.61
C THR A 239 -18.85 16.03 16.17
N LEU A 240 -17.60 15.97 16.64
CA LEU A 240 -17.11 14.89 17.52
C LEU A 240 -17.21 15.36 18.98
N PRO A 241 -17.48 14.45 19.94
CA PRO A 241 -17.70 13.01 19.76
C PRO A 241 -19.06 12.69 19.08
N ALA A 242 -19.05 11.68 18.20
CA ALA A 242 -20.23 11.17 17.50
C ALA A 242 -21.15 10.36 18.45
N PRO A 243 -22.45 10.25 18.16
CA PRO A 243 -23.37 9.47 19.01
C PRO A 243 -23.08 7.97 19.02
N SER A 244 -22.48 7.43 17.95
CA SER A 244 -22.11 6.01 17.82
C SER A 244 -21.03 5.83 16.74
N ALA A 245 -20.43 4.64 16.68
CA ALA A 245 -19.47 4.30 15.62
C ALA A 245 -20.12 4.32 14.23
N ALA A 246 -21.33 3.75 14.10
CA ALA A 246 -22.10 3.80 12.85
C ALA A 246 -22.29 5.23 12.33
N ALA A 247 -22.52 6.19 13.23
CA ALA A 247 -22.69 7.60 12.86
C ALA A 247 -21.43 8.24 12.27
N ILE A 248 -20.23 7.69 12.55
CA ILE A 248 -18.96 8.10 11.92
C ILE A 248 -18.88 7.51 10.51
N PHE A 249 -19.08 6.19 10.36
CA PHE A 249 -18.87 5.51 9.08
C PHE A 249 -19.98 5.74 8.05
N GLN A 250 -21.17 6.18 8.48
CA GLN A 250 -22.28 6.54 7.59
C GLN A 250 -22.29 8.03 7.21
N SER A 251 -21.34 8.83 7.72
CA SER A 251 -21.29 10.28 7.47
C SER A 251 -19.89 10.69 6.99
N PRO A 252 -19.73 11.01 5.68
CA PRO A 252 -18.45 11.46 5.14
C PRO A 252 -17.86 12.66 5.88
N ALA A 253 -18.71 13.61 6.32
CA ALA A 253 -18.28 14.77 7.08
C ALA A 253 -17.70 14.37 8.47
N ARG A 254 -18.30 13.41 9.18
CA ARG A 254 -17.73 12.89 10.44
C ARG A 254 -16.48 12.06 10.21
N ALA A 255 -16.43 11.23 9.17
CA ALA A 255 -15.22 10.49 8.81
C ALA A 255 -14.04 11.44 8.56
N ARG A 256 -14.26 12.57 7.85
CA ARG A 256 -13.25 13.63 7.64
C ARG A 256 -12.83 14.33 8.94
N LEU A 257 -13.74 14.48 9.92
CA LEU A 257 -13.36 14.99 11.25
C LEU A 257 -12.46 14.01 12.00
N VAL A 258 -12.77 12.71 11.98
CA VAL A 258 -11.94 11.67 12.60
C VAL A 258 -10.57 11.60 11.91
N PHE A 259 -10.53 11.61 10.59
CA PHE A 259 -9.30 11.62 9.79
C PHE A 259 -8.36 12.76 10.21
N ARG A 260 -8.90 13.98 10.33
CA ARG A 260 -8.14 15.16 10.77
C ARG A 260 -7.73 15.10 12.23
N LEU A 261 -8.64 14.69 13.12
CA LEU A 261 -8.35 14.61 14.56
C LEU A 261 -7.22 13.62 14.86
N LEU A 262 -7.23 12.48 14.17
CA LEU A 262 -6.22 11.43 14.33
C LEU A 262 -4.97 11.66 13.47
N ARG A 263 -4.91 12.78 12.74
CA ARG A 263 -3.79 13.15 11.86
C ARG A 263 -3.38 12.02 10.91
N MET A 264 -4.37 11.35 10.32
CA MET A 264 -4.10 10.23 9.42
C MET A 264 -3.34 10.65 8.15
N ASP A 265 -3.24 11.95 7.85
CA ASP A 265 -2.40 12.50 6.79
C ASP A 265 -0.90 12.62 7.15
N ASP A 266 -0.52 12.38 8.40
CA ASP A 266 0.89 12.15 8.78
C ASP A 266 1.36 10.74 8.38
N GLY A 267 0.48 9.93 7.80
CA GLY A 267 0.80 8.64 7.19
C GLY A 267 1.64 7.73 8.10
N ALA A 268 2.78 7.29 7.58
CA ALA A 268 3.66 6.34 8.24
C ALA A 268 4.15 6.81 9.62
N ALA A 269 4.05 8.09 10.01
CA ALA A 269 4.49 8.53 11.34
C ALA A 269 3.54 8.09 12.47
N VAL A 270 2.24 7.97 12.19
CA VAL A 270 1.20 7.70 13.21
C VAL A 270 0.60 6.31 13.11
N TYR A 271 0.85 5.59 12.01
CA TYR A 271 0.26 4.26 11.79
C TYR A 271 0.86 3.18 12.69
N LYS A 272 -0.01 2.24 13.05
CA LYS A 272 0.28 0.96 13.69
C LYS A 272 -0.43 -0.16 12.92
N LEU A 273 -0.20 -1.40 13.33
CA LEU A 273 -0.81 -2.61 12.77
C LEU A 273 -1.91 -3.12 13.71
N ASP A 274 -3.08 -3.44 13.16
CA ASP A 274 -4.10 -4.23 13.86
C ASP A 274 -3.53 -5.61 14.24
N PRO A 275 -3.55 -6.02 15.52
CA PRO A 275 -3.10 -7.34 15.96
C PRO A 275 -3.65 -8.51 15.14
N ALA A 276 -4.86 -8.37 14.57
CA ALA A 276 -5.50 -9.40 13.77
C ALA A 276 -4.67 -9.83 12.54
N VAL A 277 -3.79 -8.96 12.02
CA VAL A 277 -2.91 -9.32 10.89
C VAL A 277 -1.97 -10.48 11.22
N PHE A 278 -1.54 -10.58 12.48
CA PHE A 278 -0.65 -11.65 12.94
C PHE A 278 -1.39 -12.95 13.26
N ALA A 279 -2.73 -12.91 13.36
CA ALA A 279 -3.50 -14.15 13.34
C ALA A 279 -3.53 -14.76 11.93
N LYS A 280 -3.51 -13.92 10.88
CA LYS A 280 -3.45 -14.34 9.48
C LYS A 280 -2.03 -14.74 9.06
N HIS A 281 -1.02 -13.97 9.47
CA HIS A 281 0.40 -14.15 9.13
C HIS A 281 1.28 -14.23 10.39
N PRO A 282 1.16 -15.33 11.17
CA PRO A 282 1.82 -15.46 12.48
C PRO A 282 3.35 -15.42 12.43
N GLU A 283 3.96 -15.89 11.34
CA GLU A 283 5.40 -15.88 11.09
C GLU A 283 6.00 -14.45 11.05
N LEU A 284 5.18 -13.46 10.73
CA LEU A 284 5.57 -12.05 10.69
C LEU A 284 5.67 -11.41 12.09
N TYR A 285 5.03 -11.99 13.11
CA TYR A 285 5.06 -11.41 14.45
C TYR A 285 6.43 -11.56 15.12
N SER A 286 6.91 -10.52 15.78
CA SER A 286 8.09 -10.59 16.67
C SER A 286 7.99 -9.60 17.81
N PRO A 287 8.71 -9.83 18.92
CA PRO A 287 8.74 -8.89 20.04
C PRO A 287 9.18 -7.47 19.64
N GLU A 288 10.03 -7.34 18.63
CA GLU A 288 10.49 -6.05 18.09
C GLU A 288 9.37 -5.21 17.45
N LEU A 289 8.24 -5.84 17.11
CA LEU A 289 7.07 -5.16 16.56
C LEU A 289 6.11 -4.64 17.64
N ALA A 290 6.34 -4.91 18.93
CA ALA A 290 5.40 -4.59 20.00
C ALA A 290 4.95 -3.11 19.99
N ASP A 291 5.87 -2.18 19.73
CA ASP A 291 5.58 -0.74 19.70
C ASP A 291 4.76 -0.30 18.46
N VAL A 292 4.74 -1.11 17.41
CA VAL A 292 4.00 -0.84 16.17
C VAL A 292 2.72 -1.66 16.04
N VAL A 293 2.45 -2.57 16.97
CA VAL A 293 1.15 -3.25 17.10
C VAL A 293 0.21 -2.37 17.93
N ALA A 294 -1.02 -2.21 17.47
CA ALA A 294 -2.02 -1.41 18.17
C ALA A 294 -2.56 -2.12 19.41
N ALA A 295 -2.89 -1.34 20.43
CA ALA A 295 -3.50 -1.78 21.68
C ALA A 295 -4.89 -1.15 21.89
N GLY A 296 -5.72 -1.82 22.69
CA GLY A 296 -7.08 -1.39 23.01
C GLY A 296 -8.14 -2.01 22.09
N ALA A 297 -9.35 -1.45 22.12
CA ALA A 297 -10.47 -1.97 21.34
C ALA A 297 -10.52 -1.38 19.92
N PRO A 298 -10.80 -2.18 18.87
CA PRO A 298 -11.03 -1.65 17.53
C PRO A 298 -12.34 -0.87 17.47
N LEU A 299 -12.31 0.30 16.84
CA LEU A 299 -13.52 1.01 16.44
C LEU A 299 -14.10 0.36 15.19
N ALA A 300 -15.11 -0.50 15.37
CA ALA A 300 -15.76 -1.22 14.27
C ALA A 300 -16.95 -0.42 13.69
N SER A 301 -17.15 -0.56 12.38
CA SER A 301 -18.27 0.04 11.63
C SER A 301 -19.63 -0.62 11.91
N SER A 302 -19.61 -1.88 12.38
CA SER A 302 -20.78 -2.63 12.83
C SER A 302 -20.54 -3.25 14.20
N PRO A 303 -21.56 -3.35 15.08
CA PRO A 303 -21.46 -4.21 16.25
C PRO A 303 -21.19 -5.66 15.80
N PRO A 304 -20.41 -6.45 16.56
CA PRO A 304 -20.29 -7.88 16.28
C PRO A 304 -21.71 -8.48 16.29
N PRO A 305 -22.07 -9.31 15.30
CA PRO A 305 -23.40 -9.90 15.27
C PRO A 305 -23.64 -10.66 16.59
N LEU A 306 -24.84 -10.46 17.17
CA LEU A 306 -25.28 -11.11 18.42
C LEU A 306 -25.27 -12.66 18.33
N VAL A 307 -25.13 -13.18 17.12
CA VAL A 307 -24.89 -14.58 16.81
C VAL A 307 -23.55 -14.64 16.07
N ALA A 308 -22.60 -15.40 16.61
CA ALA A 308 -21.35 -15.71 15.93
C ALA A 308 -21.62 -16.58 14.69
N SER A 309 -22.18 -15.96 13.63
CA SER A 309 -22.21 -16.55 12.30
C SER A 309 -20.82 -16.34 11.69
N PRO A 310 -20.10 -17.40 11.27
CA PRO A 310 -18.75 -17.30 10.71
C PRO A 310 -18.64 -16.50 9.39
N GLN A 311 -19.73 -15.91 8.89
CA GLN A 311 -19.85 -15.39 7.53
C GLN A 311 -20.38 -13.94 7.45
N ALA A 312 -20.61 -13.26 8.57
CA ALA A 312 -21.17 -11.90 8.58
C ALA A 312 -20.16 -10.83 9.03
N GLN A 313 -18.92 -10.90 8.53
CA GLN A 313 -18.05 -9.71 8.55
C GLN A 313 -18.50 -8.79 7.41
N PRO A 314 -18.70 -7.48 7.64
CA PRO A 314 -18.92 -6.55 6.55
C PRO A 314 -17.74 -6.67 5.58
N VAL A 315 -18.04 -6.94 4.31
CA VAL A 315 -17.04 -7.08 3.25
C VAL A 315 -16.34 -5.73 3.10
N ARG A 316 -15.21 -5.56 3.78
CA ARG A 316 -14.32 -4.42 3.55
C ARG A 316 -13.82 -4.54 2.13
N VAL A 317 -14.03 -3.52 1.30
CA VAL A 317 -13.41 -3.47 -0.02
C VAL A 317 -11.90 -3.41 0.20
N PRO A 318 -11.09 -4.39 -0.22
CA PRO A 318 -9.65 -4.36 0.03
C PRO A 318 -8.97 -3.29 -0.84
N ILE A 319 -7.81 -2.79 -0.39
CA ILE A 319 -6.93 -2.02 -1.27
C ILE A 319 -6.62 -2.87 -2.52
N PRO A 320 -6.85 -2.34 -3.74
CA PRO A 320 -6.77 -3.14 -4.96
C PRO A 320 -5.31 -3.48 -5.36
N HIS A 321 -5.14 -4.66 -5.96
CA HIS A 321 -3.95 -4.99 -6.73
C HIS A 321 -3.88 -4.15 -8.01
N PRO A 322 -2.67 -3.78 -8.48
CA PRO A 322 -2.49 -3.28 -9.83
C PRO A 322 -2.74 -4.39 -10.84
N VAL A 323 -3.26 -4.03 -12.00
CA VAL A 323 -3.25 -4.92 -13.18
C VAL A 323 -1.81 -5.30 -13.53
N ARG A 324 -1.60 -6.49 -14.11
CA ARG A 324 -0.26 -6.92 -14.52
C ARG A 324 0.37 -5.93 -15.50
N LEU A 325 1.68 -5.74 -15.36
CA LEU A 325 2.43 -4.89 -16.27
C LEU A 325 2.47 -5.52 -17.66
N ASP A 326 1.83 -4.85 -18.61
CA ASP A 326 1.88 -5.21 -20.02
C ASP A 326 2.76 -4.25 -20.84
N ARG A 327 2.88 -4.55 -22.13
CA ARG A 327 3.70 -3.78 -23.06
C ARG A 327 3.17 -2.36 -23.27
N GLU A 328 1.86 -2.18 -23.30
CA GLU A 328 1.25 -0.87 -23.58
C GLU A 328 1.40 0.05 -22.37
N THR A 329 1.17 -0.47 -21.17
CA THR A 329 1.45 0.23 -19.90
C THR A 329 2.92 0.61 -19.79
N LEU A 330 3.85 -0.27 -20.15
CA LEU A 330 5.27 0.05 -20.17
C LEU A 330 5.63 1.16 -21.18
N LYS A 331 4.98 1.21 -22.35
CA LYS A 331 5.15 2.33 -23.29
C LYS A 331 4.64 3.63 -22.68
N VAL A 332 3.48 3.61 -22.02
CA VAL A 332 2.94 4.77 -21.31
C VAL A 332 3.96 5.27 -20.28
N TYR A 333 4.57 4.38 -19.49
CA TYR A 333 5.59 4.77 -18.50
C TYR A 333 6.79 5.44 -19.14
N ARG A 334 7.27 4.94 -20.28
CA ARG A 334 8.39 5.56 -21.01
C ARG A 334 8.04 6.94 -21.55
N HIS A 335 6.90 7.08 -22.23
CA HIS A 335 6.46 8.36 -22.79
C HIS A 335 6.19 9.39 -21.69
N PHE A 336 5.56 8.96 -20.61
CA PHE A 336 5.23 9.83 -19.49
C PHE A 336 6.47 10.22 -18.67
N ALA A 337 7.46 9.34 -18.52
CA ALA A 337 8.76 9.70 -17.96
C ALA A 337 9.46 10.75 -18.82
N ASP A 338 9.52 10.55 -20.14
CA ASP A 338 10.11 11.52 -21.06
C ASP A 338 9.44 12.90 -20.94
N TRP A 339 8.11 12.94 -21.03
CA TRP A 339 7.34 14.17 -20.89
C TRP A 339 7.50 14.82 -19.50
N SER A 340 7.28 14.07 -18.42
CA SER A 340 7.24 14.64 -17.06
C SER A 340 8.60 15.16 -16.63
N LEU A 341 9.68 14.45 -16.93
CA LEU A 341 11.02 14.92 -16.60
C LEU A 341 11.39 16.14 -17.45
N ASN A 342 11.06 16.21 -18.74
CA ASN A 342 11.28 17.43 -19.53
C ASN A 342 10.46 18.60 -18.96
N ALA A 343 9.17 18.41 -18.69
CA ALA A 343 8.30 19.46 -18.16
C ALA A 343 8.79 20.01 -16.81
N ILE A 344 9.21 19.13 -15.90
CA ILE A 344 9.71 19.51 -14.57
C ILE A 344 11.12 20.11 -14.65
N CYS A 345 11.99 19.54 -15.50
CA CYS A 345 13.39 19.96 -15.58
C CYS A 345 13.60 21.22 -16.42
N ASP A 346 12.85 21.39 -17.51
CA ASP A 346 12.93 22.55 -18.40
C ASP A 346 12.09 23.74 -17.93
N ALA A 347 11.22 23.57 -16.92
CA ALA A 347 10.55 24.68 -16.26
C ALA A 347 11.59 25.69 -15.76
N ARG A 348 11.58 26.87 -16.38
CA ARG A 348 12.34 28.04 -15.93
C ARG A 348 11.66 28.54 -14.66
N TRP A 349 12.40 28.51 -13.55
CA TRP A 349 11.98 29.07 -12.28
C TRP A 349 12.29 30.57 -12.24
#